data_AF-A0AAU3H439-F1
#
_entry.id   AF-A0AAU3H439-F1
#
_cell.length_a   1.000
_cell.length_b   1.000
_cell.length_c   1.000
_cell.angle_alpha   90.00
_cell.angle_beta   90.00
_cell.angle_gamma   90.00
#
_symmetry.space_group_name_H-M   'P 1'
#
loop_
_entity.id
_entity.type
_entity.pdbx_description
1 polymer ?
#
loop_
_entity_poly.entity_id
_entity_poly.type
_entity_poly.pdbx_seq_one_letter_code
_entity_poly.pdbx_strand_id
1 'polypeptide(L)'
;MCVNAAGEVHTTKQLRTRAYKLMADIGLRQVRLYDARASCFTYLANNGVPDHLLARWAGHTNVKTTKRWYVKPDVEDLRGAATTWGGLHSAQEGGV
;
A
#
# COMPACT_ATOMS: atom_id res chain seq x y z
N MET A 1 5.91 -4.22 -21.49
CA MET A 1 5.40 -5.60 -21.67
C MET A 1 6.45 -6.54 -21.13
N CYS A 2 6.12 -7.44 -20.20
CA CYS A 2 7.12 -8.38 -19.67
C CYS A 2 7.27 -9.56 -20.64
N VAL A 3 8.50 -9.84 -21.07
CA VAL A 3 8.82 -10.91 -22.02
C VAL A 3 9.73 -11.95 -21.37
N ASN A 4 9.70 -13.18 -21.89
CA ASN A 4 10.68 -14.21 -21.51
C ASN A 4 11.98 -14.06 -22.32
N ALA A 5 12.95 -14.94 -22.06
CA ALA A 5 14.24 -14.94 -22.75
C ALA A 5 14.13 -15.20 -24.27
N ALA A 6 13.03 -15.80 -24.73
CA ALA A 6 12.74 -16.00 -26.16
C ALA A 6 11.98 -14.82 -26.80
N GLY A 7 11.69 -13.75 -26.03
CA GLY A 7 10.96 -12.58 -26.50
C GLY A 7 9.42 -12.72 -26.47
N GLU A 8 8.90 -13.84 -25.95
CA GLU A 8 7.47 -14.08 -25.89
C GLU A 8 6.83 -13.33 -24.72
N VAL A 9 5.63 -12.82 -24.96
CA VAL A 9 4.90 -11.98 -24.00
C VAL A 9 4.35 -12.83 -22.86
N HIS A 10 4.61 -12.40 -21.63
CA HIS A 10 3.96 -12.97 -20.47
C HIS A 10 2.49 -12.58 -20.37
N THR A 11 1.64 -13.59 -20.20
CA THR A 11 0.23 -13.36 -19.85
C THR A 11 0.11 -12.88 -18.40
N THR A 12 -0.97 -12.17 -18.10
CA THR A 12 -1.29 -11.74 -16.72
C THR A 12 -1.40 -12.94 -15.76
N LYS A 13 -1.91 -14.08 -16.24
CA LYS A 13 -1.97 -15.35 -15.48
C LYS A 13 -0.56 -15.82 -15.11
N GLN A 14 0.38 -15.86 -16.06
CA GLN A 14 1.76 -16.28 -15.81
C GLN A 14 2.44 -15.38 -14.78
N LEU A 15 2.29 -14.05 -14.89
CA LEU A 15 2.85 -13.10 -13.92
C LEU A 15 2.28 -13.31 -12.52
N ARG A 16 0.95 -13.46 -12.41
CA ARG A 16 0.29 -13.71 -11.12
C ARG A 16 0.74 -15.02 -10.48
N THR A 17 0.81 -16.10 -11.25
CA THR A 17 1.26 -17.40 -10.74
C THR A 17 2.70 -17.34 -10.23
N ARG A 18 3.61 -16.69 -10.96
CA ARG A 18 5.00 -16.52 -10.51
C ARG A 18 5.10 -15.67 -9.26
N ALA A 19 4.33 -14.59 -9.17
CA ALA A 19 4.27 -13.74 -7.97
C ALA A 19 3.80 -14.53 -6.75
N TYR A 20 2.76 -15.36 -6.88
CA TYR A 20 2.25 -16.15 -5.74
C TYR A 20 3.23 -17.25 -5.31
N LYS A 21 3.93 -17.88 -6.26
CA LYS A 21 5.03 -18.80 -5.92
C LYS A 21 6.11 -18.11 -5.12
N LEU A 22 6.59 -16.95 -5.58
CA LEU A 22 7.59 -16.17 -4.86
C LEU A 22 7.10 -15.79 -3.45
N MET A 23 5.85 -15.36 -3.29
CA MET A 23 5.28 -15.05 -1.98
C MET A 23 5.31 -16.27 -1.05
N ALA A 24 4.94 -17.45 -1.54
CA ALA A 24 5.01 -18.69 -0.76
C ALA A 24 6.45 -19.05 -0.39
N ASP A 25 7.39 -18.94 -1.34
CA ASP A 25 8.80 -19.29 -1.16
C ASP A 25 9.48 -18.42 -0.09
N ILE A 26 9.11 -17.14 0.01
CA ILE A 26 9.65 -16.21 1.02
C ILE A 26 8.81 -16.13 2.30
N GLY A 27 7.77 -16.96 2.44
CA GLY A 27 6.87 -16.95 3.60
C GLY A 27 5.99 -15.70 3.73
N LEU A 28 5.79 -14.95 2.63
CA LEU A 28 4.89 -13.80 2.61
C LEU A 28 3.42 -14.26 2.47
N ARG A 29 2.53 -13.64 3.23
CA ARG A 29 1.08 -13.79 3.02
C ARG A 29 0.72 -13.51 1.56
N GLN A 30 0.00 -14.43 0.93
CA GLN A 30 -0.45 -14.24 -0.44
C GLN A 30 -1.41 -13.03 -0.54
N VAL A 31 -1.01 -12.04 -1.35
CA VAL A 31 -1.80 -10.84 -1.68
C VAL A 31 -1.91 -10.69 -3.19
N ARG A 32 -2.89 -9.93 -3.69
CA ARG A 32 -3.00 -9.73 -5.14
C ARG A 32 -1.80 -8.91 -5.60
N LEU A 33 -1.21 -9.30 -6.73
CA LEU A 33 -0.10 -8.54 -7.31
C LEU A 33 -0.47 -7.06 -7.57
N TYR A 34 -1.74 -6.80 -7.88
CA TYR A 34 -2.25 -5.44 -8.05
C TYR A 34 -2.16 -4.58 -6.79
N ASP A 35 -2.25 -5.19 -5.59
CA ASP A 35 -2.20 -4.45 -4.32
C ASP A 35 -0.81 -3.80 -4.10
N ALA A 36 0.25 -4.35 -4.71
CA ALA A 36 1.59 -3.77 -4.68
C ALA A 36 1.64 -2.36 -5.30
N ARG A 37 0.78 -2.07 -6.29
CA ARG A 37 0.65 -0.73 -6.87
C ARG A 37 0.24 0.27 -5.80
N ALA A 38 -0.82 -0.03 -5.05
CA ALA A 38 -1.32 0.85 -4.02
C ALA A 38 -0.28 1.05 -2.91
N SER A 39 0.35 -0.03 -2.44
CA SER A 39 1.40 0.05 -1.41
C SER A 39 2.60 0.90 -1.84
N CYS A 40 3.05 0.78 -3.10
CA CYS A 40 4.15 1.58 -3.64
C CYS A 40 3.80 3.08 -3.65
N PHE A 41 2.63 3.45 -4.15
CA PHE A 41 2.22 4.86 -4.17
C PHE A 41 1.97 5.43 -2.77
N THR A 42 1.45 4.63 -1.83
CA THR A 42 1.36 5.05 -0.41
C THR A 42 2.72 5.30 0.19
N TYR A 43 3.69 4.40 -0.02
CA TYR A 43 5.06 4.59 0.47
C TYR A 43 5.67 5.87 -0.09
N LEU A 44 5.56 6.12 -1.40
CA LEU A 44 6.10 7.32 -2.02
C LEU A 44 5.43 8.61 -1.50
N ALA A 45 4.11 8.58 -1.29
CA ALA A 45 3.38 9.71 -0.72
C ALA A 45 3.86 10.03 0.71
N ASN A 46 4.00 9.01 1.56
CA ASN A 46 4.46 9.18 2.94
C ASN A 46 5.93 9.64 3.01
N ASN A 47 6.74 9.37 1.98
CA ASN A 47 8.12 9.85 1.86
C ASN A 47 8.25 11.21 1.14
N GLY A 48 7.15 11.96 1.00
CA GLY A 48 7.16 13.35 0.57
C GLY A 48 7.23 13.57 -0.94
N VAL A 49 6.97 12.55 -1.76
CA VAL A 49 6.87 12.74 -3.21
C VAL A 49 5.64 13.62 -3.53
N PRO A 50 5.80 14.71 -4.30
CA PRO A 50 4.69 15.61 -4.63
C PRO A 50 3.51 14.91 -5.34
N ASP A 51 2.28 15.25 -4.92
CA ASP A 51 1.04 14.63 -5.40
C ASP A 51 0.87 14.66 -6.93
N HIS A 52 1.35 15.72 -7.60
CA HIS A 52 1.27 15.85 -9.06
C HIS A 52 2.18 14.86 -9.80
N LEU A 53 3.34 14.50 -9.23
CA LEU A 53 4.23 13.48 -9.77
C LEU A 53 3.63 12.09 -9.57
N LEU A 54 3.09 11.82 -8.38
CA LEU A 54 2.38 10.57 -8.08
C LEU A 54 1.18 10.38 -9.02
N ALA A 55 0.40 11.43 -9.26
CA ALA A 55 -0.72 11.38 -10.19
C ALA A 55 -0.25 11.09 -11.62
N ARG A 56 0.83 11.73 -12.07
CA ARG A 56 1.40 11.47 -13.40
C ARG A 56 1.90 10.04 -13.56
N TRP A 57 2.62 9.49 -12.58
CA TRP A 57 3.10 8.11 -12.60
C TRP A 57 1.98 7.09 -12.46
N ALA A 58 0.94 7.41 -11.69
CA ALA A 58 -0.27 6.59 -11.61
C ALA A 58 -1.14 6.69 -12.87
N GLY A 59 -0.87 7.62 -13.79
CA GLY A 59 -1.73 7.88 -14.94
C GLY A 59 -3.11 8.43 -14.55
N HIS A 60 -3.20 9.10 -13.40
CA HIS A 60 -4.41 9.79 -12.96
C HIS A 60 -4.44 11.21 -13.54
N THR A 61 -5.55 11.56 -14.19
CA THR A 61 -5.78 12.92 -14.73
C THR A 61 -6.06 13.94 -13.63
N ASN A 62 -6.51 13.49 -12.44
CA ASN A 62 -6.82 14.36 -11.32
C ASN A 62 -5.93 14.03 -10.10
N VAL A 63 -5.26 15.05 -9.57
CA VAL A 63 -4.38 14.95 -8.38
C VAL A 63 -5.18 14.59 -7.12
N LYS A 64 -6.43 15.06 -7.01
CA LYS A 64 -7.30 14.79 -5.85
C LYS A 64 -7.61 13.30 -5.70
N THR A 65 -7.72 12.56 -6.81
CA THR A 65 -7.91 11.10 -6.79
C THR A 65 -6.69 10.39 -6.21
N THR A 66 -5.47 10.77 -6.61
CA THR A 66 -4.23 10.17 -6.10
C THR A 66 -4.10 10.32 -4.60
N LYS A 67 -4.35 11.53 -4.09
CA LYS A 67 -4.26 11.80 -2.64
C LYS A 67 -5.26 10.95 -1.85
N ARG A 68 -6.51 10.87 -2.32
CA ARG A 68 -7.57 10.05 -1.68
C ARG A 68 -7.24 8.56 -1.67
N TRP A 69 -6.63 8.03 -2.73
CA TRP A 69 -6.38 6.60 -2.88
C TRP A 69 -5.10 6.11 -2.19
N TYR A 70 -4.08 6.97 -2.11
CA TYR A 70 -2.74 6.54 -1.69
C TYR A 70 -2.23 7.18 -0.40
N VAL A 71 -2.75 8.33 0.03
CA VAL A 71 -2.39 8.86 1.36
C VAL A 71 -3.18 8.09 2.40
N LYS A 72 -2.54 7.05 2.94
CA LYS A 72 -3.05 6.32 4.10
C LYS A 72 -2.28 6.79 5.33
N PRO A 73 -2.98 7.01 6.47
CA PRO A 73 -2.32 7.30 7.73
C PRO A 73 -1.29 6.21 8.03
N ASP A 74 -0.09 6.61 8.43
CA ASP A 74 0.89 5.69 8.98
C ASP A 74 0.42 5.21 10.38
N VAL A 75 0.97 4.08 10.84
CA VAL A 75 0.75 3.59 12.20
C VAL A 75 1.20 4.64 13.22
N GLU A 76 2.31 5.34 12.95
CA GLU A 76 2.77 6.42 13.84
C GLU A 76 1.81 7.62 13.85
N ASP A 77 1.21 7.96 12.71
CA ASP A 77 0.19 9.03 12.64
C ASP A 77 -1.04 8.70 13.50
N LEU A 78 -1.38 7.41 13.62
CA LEU A 78 -2.52 6.92 14.39
C LEU A 78 -2.19 6.67 15.87
N ARG A 79 -0.91 6.60 16.23
CA ARG A 79 -0.46 6.24 17.60
C ARG A 79 -0.90 7.26 18.64
N GLY A 80 -0.92 8.54 18.29
CA GLY A 80 -1.44 9.60 19.15
C GLY A 80 -2.92 9.41 19.48
N ALA A 81 -3.73 9.08 18.48
CA ALA A 81 -5.15 8.78 18.67
C ALA A 81 -5.36 7.52 19.53
N ALA A 82 -4.58 6.46 19.28
CA ALA A 82 -4.63 5.23 20.06
C ALA A 82 -4.27 5.47 21.55
N THR A 83 -3.27 6.32 21.81
CA THR A 83 -2.83 6.67 23.17
C THR A 83 -3.93 7.43 23.93
N THR A 84 -4.51 8.45 23.31
CA THR A 84 -5.64 9.21 23.89
C THR A 84 -6.84 8.29 24.20
N TRP A 85 -7.14 7.37 23.29
CA TRP A 85 -8.22 6.41 23.48
C TRP A 85 -7.94 5.44 24.65
N GLY A 86 -6.71 4.95 24.78
CA GLY A 86 -6.30 4.10 25.89
C GLY A 86 -6.45 4.78 27.25
N GLY A 87 -6.05 6.06 27.34
CA GLY A 87 -6.19 6.87 28.56
C GLY A 87 -7.63 7.05 29.02
N LEU A 88 -8.57 7.22 28.08
CA LEU A 88 -10.01 7.34 28.38
C LEU A 88 -10.60 6.02 28.93
N HIS A 89 -10.15 4.87 28.43
CA HIS A 89 -10.63 3.58 28.93
C HIS A 89 -10.14 3.30 30.36
N SER A 90 -8.86 3.58 30.63
CA SER A 90 -8.29 3.42 31.99
C SER A 90 -8.85 4.40 33.02
N ALA A 91 -9.38 5.56 32.61
CA ALA A 91 -10.02 6.52 33.51
C ALA A 91 -11.41 6.04 34.00
N GLN A 92 -12.08 5.16 33.26
CA GLN A 92 -13.41 4.65 33.61
C GLN A 92 -13.35 3.50 34.64
N GLU A 93 -12.22 2.79 34.75
CA GLU A 93 -12.05 1.67 35.71
C GLU A 93 -11.58 2.13 37.11
N GLY A 94 -11.24 3.41 37.28
CA GLY A 94 -10.71 3.97 38.53
C GLY A 94 -11.71 4.69 39.44
N GLY A 95 -13.02 4.60 39.17
CA GLY A 95 -14.05 5.24 39.98
C GLY A 95 -14.53 4.34 41.13
N VAL A 96 -13.88 4.45 42.30
CA VAL A 96 -14.45 4.10 43.62
C VAL A 96 -15.01 5.35 44.26
#